data_AF-A0A7G9L585-F1
#
_entry.id   AF-A0A7G9L585-F1
#
_cell.length_a   1.000
_cell.length_b   1.000
_cell.length_c   1.000
_cell.angle_alpha   90.00
_cell.angle_beta   90.00
_cell.angle_gamma   90.00
#
_symmetry.space_group_name_H-M   'P 1'
#
loop_
_entity.id
_entity.type
_entity.pdbx_description
1 polymer ?
#
loop_
_entity_poly.entity_id
_entity_poly.type
_entity_poly.pdbx_seq_one_letter_code
_entity_poly.pdbx_strand_id
1 'polypeptide(L)'
;MGTTSGPAIRCTVENAGKLPADLGGSAGVCAAIERALAPKVAEAGVDASSVTIALAVKSPHQMSAVATVDGRALPQQNVGTTDRPLTAGAIKMLAAALADQIK
;
A
#
# COMPACT_ATOMS: atom_id res chain seq x y z
N MET A 1 -7.77 17.27 2.96
CA MET A 1 -8.50 16.57 4.03
C MET A 1 -7.71 15.28 4.28
N GLY A 2 -6.57 15.35 4.93
CA GLY A 2 -6.47 15.27 6.40
C GLY A 2 -6.13 13.83 6.77
N THR A 3 -4.90 13.40 6.49
CA THR A 3 -4.37 12.08 6.87
C THR A 3 -4.26 12.02 8.40
N THR A 4 -5.10 11.21 9.05
CA THR A 4 -5.04 10.97 10.49
C THR A 4 -3.69 10.32 10.84
N SER A 5 -2.85 11.11 11.52
CA SER A 5 -1.52 10.77 12.00
C SER A 5 -1.65 10.15 13.39
N GLY A 6 -1.70 8.82 13.47
CA GLY A 6 -1.27 8.05 14.64
C GLY A 6 0.17 7.55 14.45
N PRO A 7 0.81 6.90 15.44
CA PRO A 7 2.12 6.23 15.31
C PRO A 7 1.99 4.94 14.47
N ALA A 8 1.44 5.08 13.27
CA ALA A 8 1.10 4.01 12.35
C ALA A 8 1.66 4.33 10.97
N ILE A 9 1.81 3.30 10.16
CA ILE A 9 2.35 3.36 8.80
C ILE A 9 1.62 4.45 8.00
N ARG A 10 2.35 5.43 7.47
CA ARG A 10 1.75 6.53 6.69
C ARG A 10 1.31 6.01 5.33
N CYS A 11 0.01 5.87 5.09
CA CYS A 11 -0.50 5.44 3.80
C CYS A 11 -1.17 6.60 3.04
N THR A 12 -0.71 6.86 1.81
CA THR A 12 -1.27 7.86 0.89
C THR A 12 -1.73 7.18 -0.40
N VAL A 13 -2.93 7.53 -0.88
CA VAL A 13 -3.49 6.98 -2.11
C VAL A 13 -3.79 8.12 -3.07
N GLU A 14 -3.00 8.22 -4.12
CA GLU A 14 -3.20 9.12 -5.24
C GLU A 14 -4.18 8.51 -6.23
N ASN A 15 -5.03 9.37 -6.80
CA ASN A 15 -6.08 8.98 -7.75
C ASN A 15 -7.06 7.94 -7.19
N ALA A 16 -7.36 8.00 -5.89
CA ALA A 16 -8.31 7.09 -5.23
C ALA A 16 -9.70 7.06 -5.90
N GLY A 17 -10.09 8.11 -6.63
CA GLY A 17 -11.35 8.13 -7.41
C GLY A 17 -11.38 7.15 -8.59
N LYS A 18 -10.23 6.56 -8.97
CA LYS A 18 -10.15 5.48 -9.98
C LYS A 18 -10.24 4.08 -9.36
N LEU A 19 -10.26 3.97 -8.03
CA LEU A 19 -10.41 2.67 -7.38
C LEU A 19 -11.83 2.13 -7.61
N PRO A 20 -11.97 0.82 -7.87
CA PRO A 20 -13.25 0.16 -7.83
C PRO A 20 -13.94 0.38 -6.48
N ALA A 21 -15.25 0.67 -6.51
CA ALA A 21 -16.05 0.88 -5.31
C ALA A 21 -16.00 -0.31 -4.33
N ASP A 22 -15.80 -1.52 -4.87
CA ASP A 22 -15.69 -2.78 -4.12
C ASP A 22 -14.48 -2.85 -3.17
N LEU A 23 -13.47 -1.99 -3.36
CA LEU A 23 -12.24 -2.01 -2.56
C LEU A 23 -12.32 -1.18 -1.28
N GLY A 24 -13.44 -0.49 -1.04
CA GLY A 24 -13.61 0.38 0.13
C GLY A 24 -12.78 1.67 0.04
N GLY A 25 -12.38 2.07 -1.17
CA GLY A 25 -11.62 3.28 -1.43
C GLY A 25 -10.21 3.26 -0.82
N SER A 26 -9.64 4.44 -0.60
CA SER A 26 -8.29 4.60 -0.05
C SER A 26 -8.12 3.99 1.34
N ALA A 27 -9.14 4.13 2.21
CA ALA A 27 -9.10 3.61 3.57
C ALA A 27 -9.04 2.07 3.61
N GLY A 28 -9.84 1.39 2.77
CA GLY A 28 -9.82 -0.07 2.67
C GLY A 28 -8.49 -0.62 2.16
N VAL A 29 -7.92 0.03 1.14
CA VAL A 29 -6.61 -0.32 0.58
C VAL A 29 -5.51 -0.13 1.62
N CYS A 30 -5.47 1.03 2.29
CA CYS A 30 -4.48 1.31 3.33
C CYS A 30 -4.55 0.30 4.47
N ALA A 31 -5.75 0.03 5.02
CA ALA A 31 -5.90 -0.91 6.12
C ALA A 31 -5.45 -2.34 5.75
N ALA A 32 -5.66 -2.76 4.49
CA ALA A 32 -5.18 -4.06 4.01
C ALA A 32 -3.65 -4.12 3.93
N ILE A 33 -3.03 -3.03 3.49
CA ILE A 33 -1.57 -2.91 3.37
C ILE A 33 -0.92 -2.85 4.74
N GLU A 34 -1.41 -1.98 5.62
CA GLU A 34 -0.92 -1.83 6.99
C GLU A 34 -0.94 -3.16 7.74
N ARG A 35 -2.02 -3.95 7.60
CA ARG A 35 -2.10 -5.29 8.21
C ARG A 35 -1.05 -6.28 7.71
N ALA A 36 -0.67 -6.20 6.44
CA ALA A 36 0.35 -7.08 5.88
C ALA A 36 1.76 -6.64 6.26
N LEU A 37 2.00 -5.33 6.37
CA LEU A 37 3.31 -4.78 6.74
C LEU A 37 3.56 -4.79 8.25
N ALA A 38 2.55 -4.61 9.10
CA ALA A 38 2.70 -4.57 10.55
C ALA A 38 3.61 -5.66 11.14
N PRO A 39 3.44 -6.97 10.82
CA PRO A 39 4.35 -8.00 11.31
C PRO A 39 5.78 -7.81 10.78
N LYS A 40 5.96 -7.45 9.49
CA LYS A 40 7.28 -7.29 8.88
C LYS A 40 8.06 -6.09 9.42
N VAL A 41 7.36 -5.01 9.68
CA VAL A 41 7.93 -3.80 10.29
C VAL A 41 8.39 -4.09 11.72
N ALA A 42 7.59 -4.83 12.49
CA ALA A 42 7.97 -5.30 13.83
C ALA A 42 9.16 -6.28 13.79
N GLU A 43 9.18 -7.22 12.82
CA GLU A 43 10.29 -8.16 12.63
C GLU A 43 11.59 -7.47 12.21
N ALA A 44 11.51 -6.45 11.35
CA ALA A 44 12.66 -5.66 10.90
C ALA A 44 13.16 -4.65 11.94
N GLY A 45 12.42 -4.48 13.06
CA GLY A 45 12.75 -3.50 14.10
C GLY A 45 12.65 -2.05 13.63
N VAL A 46 11.84 -1.77 12.60
CA VAL A 46 11.64 -0.42 12.08
C VAL A 46 10.43 0.23 12.74
N ASP A 47 10.51 1.52 13.05
CA ASP A 47 9.36 2.28 13.52
C ASP A 47 8.27 2.36 12.44
N ALA A 48 7.03 2.03 12.81
CA ALA A 48 5.87 2.17 11.91
C ALA A 48 5.74 3.61 11.37
N SER A 49 6.14 4.61 12.16
CA SER A 49 6.16 6.02 11.76
C SER A 49 7.18 6.34 10.66
N SER A 50 8.27 5.55 10.57
CA SER A 50 9.29 5.65 9.52
C SER A 50 8.88 4.94 8.23
N VAL A 51 7.76 4.21 8.24
CA VAL A 51 7.21 3.52 7.07
C VAL A 51 6.14 4.38 6.42
N THR A 52 6.36 4.74 5.17
CA THR A 52 5.42 5.48 4.35
C THR A 52 5.09 4.69 3.08
N ILE A 53 3.82 4.46 2.80
CA ILE A 53 3.32 3.83 1.59
C ILE A 53 2.66 4.88 0.72
N ALA A 54 3.15 5.07 -0.50
CA ALA A 54 2.47 5.85 -1.51
C ALA A 54 1.93 4.94 -2.62
N LEU A 55 0.61 4.96 -2.77
CA LEU A 55 -0.14 4.22 -3.78
C LEU A 55 -0.59 5.18 -4.87
N ALA A 56 -0.30 4.85 -6.12
CA ALA A 56 -0.72 5.60 -7.29
C ALA A 56 -1.59 4.73 -8.19
N VAL A 57 -2.87 5.07 -8.31
CA VAL A 57 -3.80 4.34 -9.17
C VAL A 57 -3.75 4.94 -10.57
N LYS A 58 -3.13 4.24 -11.51
CA LYS A 58 -3.02 4.68 -12.90
C LYS A 58 -4.34 4.47 -13.63
N SER A 59 -4.95 3.30 -13.44
CA SER A 59 -6.22 2.89 -14.05
C SER A 59 -6.96 1.87 -13.15
N PRO A 60 -8.26 1.60 -13.37
CA PRO A 60 -9.00 0.60 -12.60
C PRO A 60 -8.44 -0.84 -12.71
N HIS A 61 -7.50 -1.06 -13.62
CA HIS A 61 -6.79 -2.33 -13.82
C HIS A 61 -5.32 -2.27 -13.41
N GLN A 62 -4.77 -1.08 -13.12
CA GLN A 62 -3.35 -0.87 -12.84
C GLN A 62 -3.13 0.10 -11.69
N MET A 63 -2.41 -0.37 -10.68
CA MET A 63 -1.92 0.44 -9.58
C MET A 63 -0.44 0.22 -9.35
N SER A 64 0.21 1.27 -8.87
CA SER A 64 1.59 1.23 -8.42
C SER A 64 1.59 1.51 -6.92
N ALA A 65 2.46 0.86 -6.16
CA ALA A 65 2.72 1.21 -4.78
C ALA A 65 4.21 1.24 -4.52
N VAL A 66 4.65 2.22 -3.75
CA VAL A 66 6.02 2.32 -3.27
C VAL A 66 5.98 2.39 -1.74
N ALA A 67 6.85 1.63 -1.10
CA ALA A 67 7.05 1.68 0.34
C ALA A 67 8.38 2.40 0.59
N THR A 68 8.39 3.33 1.53
CA THR A 68 9.58 4.02 2.01
C THR A 68 9.76 3.64 3.45
N VAL A 69 10.91 3.06 3.79
CA VAL A 69 11.23 2.57 5.13
C VAL A 69 12.48 3.30 5.59
N ASP A 70 12.40 4.06 6.68
CA ASP A 70 13.54 4.82 7.23
C ASP A 70 14.18 5.78 6.20
N GLY A 71 13.35 6.41 5.37
CA GLY A 71 13.79 7.28 4.27
C GLY A 71 14.32 6.54 3.04
N ARG A 72 14.39 5.20 3.06
CA ARG A 72 14.76 4.38 1.91
C ARG A 72 13.53 3.96 1.11
N ALA A 73 13.39 4.49 -0.10
CA ALA A 73 12.36 4.06 -1.03
C ALA A 73 12.67 2.65 -1.56
N LEU A 74 11.75 1.72 -1.35
CA LEU A 74 11.77 0.36 -1.87
C LEU A 74 11.33 0.36 -3.35
N PRO A 75 11.70 -0.69 -4.10
CA PRO A 75 11.25 -0.88 -5.47
C PRO A 75 9.73 -0.72 -5.63
N GLN A 76 9.35 0.18 -6.54
CA GLN A 76 7.95 0.40 -6.88
C GLN A 76 7.33 -0.89 -7.41
N GLN A 77 6.32 -1.37 -6.70
CA GLN A 77 5.53 -2.52 -7.09
C GLN A 77 4.41 -2.08 -8.02
N ASN A 78 4.36 -2.67 -9.21
CA ASN A 78 3.31 -2.40 -10.18
C ASN A 78 2.40 -3.64 -10.23
N VAL A 79 1.15 -3.46 -9.83
CA VAL A 79 0.11 -4.49 -9.99
C VAL A 79 -0.79 -4.05 -11.13
N GLY A 80 -0.82 -4.85 -12.18
CA GLY A 80 -1.68 -4.64 -13.33
C GLY A 80 -2.23 -5.98 -13.79
N THR A 81 -3.55 -6.08 -13.94
CA THR A 81 -4.20 -7.26 -14.49
C THR A 81 -4.77 -6.94 -15.86
N THR A 82 -4.31 -7.68 -16.88
CA THR A 82 -4.71 -7.46 -18.27
C THR A 82 -6.20 -7.78 -18.51
N ASP A 83 -6.76 -8.69 -17.70
CA ASP A 83 -8.07 -9.31 -17.97
C ASP A 83 -9.13 -9.03 -16.88
N ARG A 84 -8.72 -8.47 -15.72
CA ARG A 84 -9.61 -8.29 -14.56
C ARG A 84 -9.42 -6.93 -13.90
N PRO A 85 -10.45 -6.33 -13.27
CA PRO A 85 -10.29 -5.14 -12.45
C PRO A 85 -9.43 -5.44 -11.22
N LEU A 86 -8.86 -4.39 -10.61
CA LEU A 86 -8.18 -4.51 -9.33
C LEU A 86 -9.14 -5.08 -8.28
N THR A 87 -8.71 -6.15 -7.61
CA THR A 87 -9.48 -6.81 -6.55
C THR A 87 -8.77 -6.67 -5.21
N ALA A 88 -9.50 -6.92 -4.11
CA ALA A 88 -8.90 -6.98 -2.78
C ALA A 88 -7.77 -8.02 -2.69
N GLY A 89 -7.85 -9.10 -3.48
CA GLY A 89 -6.78 -10.09 -3.62
C GLY A 89 -5.51 -9.51 -4.26
N ALA A 90 -5.65 -8.68 -5.30
CA ALA A 90 -4.52 -8.00 -5.92
C ALA A 90 -3.85 -7.02 -4.95
N ILE A 91 -4.62 -6.28 -4.15
CA ILE A 91 -4.09 -5.42 -3.08
C ILE A 91 -3.34 -6.24 -2.04
N LYS A 92 -3.88 -7.38 -1.60
CA LYS A 92 -3.18 -8.26 -0.64
C LYS A 92 -1.85 -8.78 -1.20
N MET A 93 -1.82 -9.18 -2.46
CA MET A 93 -0.57 -9.61 -3.11
C MET A 93 0.44 -8.47 -3.21
N LEU A 94 -0.01 -7.26 -3.57
CA LEU A 94 0.82 -6.06 -3.59
C LEU A 94 1.40 -5.76 -2.21
N ALA A 95 0.57 -5.81 -1.17
CA ALA A 95 0.97 -5.58 0.20
C ALA A 95 2.00 -6.62 0.67
N ALA A 96 1.79 -7.90 0.35
CA ALA A 96 2.75 -8.96 0.66
C ALA A 96 4.09 -8.76 -0.06
N ALA A 97 4.07 -8.34 -1.33
CA ALA A 97 5.29 -8.04 -2.09
C ALA A 97 6.06 -6.84 -1.52
N LEU A 98 5.37 -5.81 -1.02
CA LEU A 98 6.00 -4.71 -0.28
C LEU A 98 6.59 -5.21 1.03
N ALA A 99 5.86 -6.05 1.76
CA ALA A 99 6.28 -6.58 3.05
C ALA A 99 7.51 -7.51 2.93
N ASP A 100 7.63 -8.30 1.85
CA ASP A 100 8.83 -9.14 1.59
C ASP A 100 10.10 -8.33 1.32
N GLN A 101 9.95 -7.09 0.83
CA GLN A 101 11.07 -6.18 0.60
C GLN A 101 11.59 -5.53 1.90
N ILE A 102 10.79 -5.56 2.97
CA ILE A 102 11.20 -5.13 4.31
C ILE A 102 11.92 -6.32 4.94
N LYS A 103 13.25 -6.30 4.91
CA LYS A 103 14.16 -7.29 5.49
C LYS A 103 15.20 -6.59 6.35
#